data_AF-A0A924F754-F1
#
_entry.id   AF-A0A924F754-F1
#
_cell.length_a   1.000
_cell.length_b   1.000
_cell.length_c   1.000
_cell.angle_alpha   90.00
_cell.angle_beta   90.00
_cell.angle_gamma   90.00
#
_symmetry.space_group_name_H-M   'P 1'
#
loop_
_entity.id
_entity.type
_entity.pdbx_description
1 polymer ?
#
loop_
_entity_poly.entity_id
_entity_poly.type
_entity_poly.pdbx_seq_one_letter_code
_entity_poly.pdbx_strand_id
1 'polypeptide(L)'
;GEMLTATAMQHFEADIAKAVILAMFVPLIISSGGNSGSQASTLIIQAMALGEITVGDWWRVMRRELISGLMLGIVLGTIGFLRILAWTSFTDMYGPHWALIGLTVGVSLVGVVLWGSLAGSMLPLLLKKLGADPATSSAPFVATLVDVTGLIIYFSVAVMFLTGVLL
;
A
#
# COMPACT_ATOMS: atom_id res chain seq x y z
N GLY A 1 -14.59 2.51 -5.74
CA GLY A 1 -13.21 1.97 -5.75
C GLY A 1 -12.70 1.97 -7.15
N GLU A 2 -13.10 0.98 -7.95
CA GLU A 2 -12.52 0.73 -9.26
C GLU A 2 -12.56 1.91 -10.24
N MET A 3 -13.60 2.74 -10.25
CA MET A 3 -13.62 3.97 -11.07
C MET A 3 -12.54 4.99 -10.67
N LEU A 4 -12.29 5.16 -9.37
CA LEU A 4 -11.23 6.06 -8.88
C LEU A 4 -9.84 5.47 -9.16
N THR A 5 -9.70 4.15 -9.02
CA THR A 5 -8.49 3.41 -9.41
C THR A 5 -8.23 3.59 -10.90
N ALA A 6 -9.27 3.50 -11.75
CA ALA A 6 -9.15 3.73 -13.19
C ALA A 6 -8.73 5.17 -13.52
N THR A 7 -9.28 6.18 -12.84
CA THR A 7 -8.83 7.58 -13.00
C THR A 7 -7.38 7.77 -12.56
N ALA A 8 -6.95 7.14 -11.46
CA ALA A 8 -5.55 7.17 -11.03
C ALA A 8 -4.63 6.49 -12.06
N MET A 9 -5.05 5.37 -12.65
CA MET A 9 -4.30 4.72 -13.73
C MET A 9 -4.23 5.57 -15.00
N GLN A 10 -5.31 6.27 -15.38
CA GLN A 10 -5.31 7.20 -16.51
C GLN A 10 -4.32 8.36 -16.30
N HIS A 11 -4.20 8.87 -15.06
CA HIS A 11 -3.23 9.92 -14.75
C HIS A 11 -1.78 9.52 -15.04
N PHE A 12 -1.44 8.24 -14.82
CA PHE A 12 -0.10 7.68 -15.05
C PHE A 12 -0.01 6.87 -16.36
N GLU A 13 -0.96 7.02 -17.30
CA GLU A 13 -1.01 6.23 -18.53
C GLU A 13 0.27 6.34 -19.36
N ALA A 14 0.83 7.56 -19.48
CA ALA A 14 2.07 7.79 -20.20
C ALA A 14 3.27 7.07 -19.56
N ASP A 15 3.30 6.97 -18.24
CA ASP A 15 4.37 6.29 -17.50
C ASP A 15 4.23 4.76 -17.59
N ILE A 16 2.99 4.27 -17.53
CA ILE A 16 2.66 2.86 -17.76
C ILE A 16 3.03 2.44 -19.19
N ALA A 17 2.77 3.30 -20.18
CA ALA A 17 3.11 3.03 -21.58
C ALA A 17 4.63 2.98 -21.82
N LYS A 18 5.40 3.82 -21.12
CA LYS A 18 6.87 3.82 -21.17
C LYS A 18 7.48 2.64 -20.42
N ALA A 19 6.85 2.21 -19.32
CA ALA A 19 7.34 1.15 -18.47
C ALA A 19 6.23 0.13 -18.17
N VAL A 20 5.85 -0.67 -19.17
CA VAL A 20 4.86 -1.76 -19.07
C VAL A 20 5.20 -2.73 -17.92
N ILE A 21 6.50 -2.88 -17.63
CA ILE A 21 7.03 -3.66 -16.50
C ILE A 21 6.50 -3.18 -15.14
N LEU A 22 6.10 -1.92 -14.99
CA LEU A 22 5.55 -1.40 -13.73
C LEU A 22 4.11 -1.86 -13.52
N ALA A 23 3.33 -2.04 -14.59
CA ALA A 23 1.92 -2.45 -14.52
C ALA A 23 1.77 -3.85 -13.93
N MET A 24 2.72 -4.75 -14.19
CA MET A 24 2.70 -6.11 -13.65
C MET A 24 2.96 -6.19 -12.13
N PHE A 25 3.45 -5.12 -11.50
CA PHE A 25 3.54 -5.02 -10.04
C PHE A 25 2.33 -4.34 -9.39
N VAL A 26 1.43 -3.73 -10.17
CA VAL A 26 0.23 -3.07 -9.63
C VAL A 26 -0.63 -4.01 -8.77
N PRO A 27 -0.94 -5.27 -9.19
CA PRO A 27 -1.71 -6.18 -8.34
C PRO A 27 -1.02 -6.49 -7.01
N LEU A 28 0.31 -6.60 -7.02
CA LEU A 28 1.10 -6.83 -5.81
C LEU A 28 0.99 -5.65 -4.85
N ILE A 29 1.11 -4.43 -5.37
CA ILE A 29 1.00 -3.19 -4.60
C ILE A 29 -0.38 -3.07 -3.96
N ILE A 30 -1.43 -3.18 -4.77
CA ILE A 30 -2.82 -3.05 -4.33
C ILE A 30 -3.14 -4.13 -3.28
N SER A 31 -2.80 -5.38 -3.56
CA SER A 31 -3.04 -6.50 -2.64
C SER A 31 -2.30 -6.34 -1.31
N SER A 32 -1.03 -5.90 -1.33
CA SER A 32 -0.23 -5.74 -0.11
C SER A 32 -0.80 -4.64 0.80
N GLY A 33 -1.16 -3.49 0.22
CA GLY A 33 -1.83 -2.42 0.95
C GLY A 33 -3.19 -2.85 1.50
N GLY A 34 -4.04 -3.40 0.63
CA GLY A 34 -5.41 -3.78 0.98
C GLY A 34 -5.48 -4.86 2.05
N ASN A 35 -4.61 -5.88 1.99
CA ASN A 35 -4.53 -6.93 3.01
C ASN A 35 -4.05 -6.38 4.35
N SER A 36 -3.02 -5.52 4.35
CA SER A 36 -2.52 -4.87 5.56
C SER A 36 -3.57 -3.97 6.20
N GLY A 37 -4.28 -3.17 5.40
CA GLY A 37 -5.35 -2.31 5.90
C GLY A 37 -6.58 -3.08 6.40
N SER A 38 -6.98 -4.13 5.70
CA SER A 38 -8.10 -4.98 6.15
C SER A 38 -7.75 -5.68 7.46
N GLN A 39 -6.53 -6.22 7.59
CA GLN A 39 -6.05 -6.83 8.83
C GLN A 39 -6.06 -5.83 9.99
N ALA A 40 -5.47 -4.64 9.79
CA ALA A 40 -5.44 -3.60 10.81
C ALA A 40 -6.86 -3.16 11.22
N SER A 41 -7.77 -2.98 10.26
CA SER A 41 -9.17 -2.64 10.52
C SER A 41 -9.87 -3.71 11.34
N THR A 42 -9.73 -4.98 10.98
CA THR A 42 -10.35 -6.08 11.73
C THR A 42 -9.86 -6.12 13.17
N LEU A 43 -8.55 -6.00 13.39
CA LEU A 43 -7.96 -6.02 14.74
C LEU A 43 -8.46 -4.85 15.60
N ILE A 44 -8.55 -3.63 15.04
CA ILE A 44 -9.06 -2.47 15.77
C ILE A 44 -10.56 -2.59 16.05
N ILE A 45 -11.36 -3.07 15.11
CA ILE A 45 -12.80 -3.30 15.32
C ILE A 45 -13.01 -4.34 16.43
N GLN A 46 -12.26 -5.45 16.41
CA GLN A 46 -12.32 -6.48 17.44
C GLN A 46 -11.92 -5.94 18.82
N ALA A 47 -10.79 -5.24 18.91
CA ALA A 47 -10.34 -4.65 20.17
C ALA A 47 -11.31 -3.59 20.71
N MET A 48 -11.96 -2.81 19.83
CA MET A 48 -13.03 -1.89 20.23
C MET A 48 -14.28 -2.61 20.74
N ALA A 49 -14.63 -3.76 20.15
CA ALA A 49 -15.78 -4.57 20.57
C ALA A 49 -15.53 -5.25 21.92
N LEU A 50 -14.28 -5.63 22.20
CA LEU A 50 -13.84 -6.17 23.49
C LEU A 50 -13.61 -5.09 24.58
N GLY A 51 -13.69 -3.80 24.22
CA GLY A 51 -13.45 -2.69 25.14
C GLY A 51 -11.97 -2.45 25.47
N GLU A 52 -11.04 -3.10 24.78
CA GLU A 52 -9.59 -2.96 24.97
C GLU A 52 -9.04 -1.66 24.38
N ILE A 53 -9.71 -1.13 23.35
CA ILE A 53 -9.34 0.10 22.65
C ILE A 53 -10.54 1.05 22.61
N THR A 54 -10.29 2.31 22.92
CA THR A 54 -11.25 3.40 22.79
C THR A 54 -10.76 4.44 21.79
N VAL A 55 -11.64 5.39 21.42
CA VAL A 55 -11.26 6.52 20.55
C VAL A 55 -10.15 7.38 21.19
N GLY A 56 -10.04 7.40 22.53
CA GLY A 56 -8.98 8.11 23.25
C GLY A 56 -7.58 7.51 23.04
N ASP A 57 -7.50 6.24 22.66
CA ASP A 57 -6.22 5.54 22.42
C ASP A 57 -5.62 5.83 21.04
N TRP A 58 -6.19 6.77 20.29
CA TRP A 58 -5.79 7.11 18.91
C TRP A 58 -4.28 7.15 18.70
N TRP A 59 -3.56 7.91 19.53
CA TRP A 59 -2.12 8.09 19.39
C TRP A 59 -1.33 6.80 19.71
N ARG A 60 -1.80 6.03 20.69
CA ARG A 60 -1.19 4.74 21.06
C ARG A 60 -1.33 3.74 19.92
N VAL A 61 -2.51 3.65 19.33
CA VAL A 61 -2.77 2.77 18.18
C VAL A 61 -1.94 3.21 16.99
N MET A 62 -1.95 4.50 16.63
CA MET A 62 -1.21 5.01 15.49
C MET A 62 0.30 4.70 15.57
N ARG A 63 0.92 4.86 16.75
CA ARG A 63 2.34 4.53 16.95
C ARG A 63 2.63 3.04 16.81
N ARG A 64 1.77 2.19 17.36
CA ARG A 64 1.89 0.73 17.23
C ARG A 64 1.82 0.32 15.75
N GLU A 65 0.84 0.84 15.02
CA GLU A 65 0.62 0.47 13.62
C GLU A 65 1.65 1.10 12.66
N LEU A 66 2.21 2.26 13.00
CA LEU A 66 3.36 2.81 12.28
C LEU A 66 4.56 1.84 12.33
N ILE A 67 4.85 1.29 13.52
CA ILE A 67 5.96 0.34 13.72
C ILE A 67 5.67 -0.98 13.01
N SER A 68 4.48 -1.56 13.23
CA SER A 68 4.07 -2.81 12.58
C SER A 68 4.07 -2.69 11.05
N GLY A 69 3.51 -1.60 10.51
CA GLY A 69 3.44 -1.33 9.08
C GLY A 69 4.80 -1.11 8.45
N LEU A 70 5.70 -0.38 9.12
CA LEU A 70 7.09 -0.22 8.65
C LEU A 70 7.84 -1.54 8.63
N MET A 71 7.75 -2.34 9.69
CA MET A 71 8.42 -3.65 9.74
C MET A 71 7.92 -4.58 8.64
N LEU A 72 6.59 -4.71 8.49
CA LEU A 72 6.00 -5.55 7.45
C LEU A 72 6.34 -5.03 6.05
N GLY A 73 6.29 -3.71 5.86
CA GLY A 73 6.66 -3.05 4.61
C GLY A 73 8.10 -3.31 4.21
N ILE A 74 9.05 -3.21 5.15
CA ILE A 74 10.47 -3.49 4.89
C ILE A 74 10.69 -4.95 4.52
N VAL A 75 10.03 -5.89 5.22
CA VAL A 75 10.13 -7.32 4.90
C VAL A 75 9.60 -7.59 3.50
N LEU A 76 8.40 -7.12 3.17
CA LEU A 76 7.80 -7.32 1.85
C LEU A 76 8.59 -6.60 0.74
N GLY A 77 9.06 -5.39 0.99
CA GLY A 77 9.88 -4.63 0.06
C GLY A 77 11.21 -5.32 -0.23
N THR A 78 11.85 -5.88 0.80
CA THR A 78 13.10 -6.66 0.65
C THR A 78 12.84 -7.94 -0.14
N ILE A 79 11.76 -8.67 0.16
CA ILE A 79 11.38 -9.87 -0.60
C ILE A 79 11.11 -9.52 -2.07
N GLY A 80 10.39 -8.42 -2.33
CA GLY A 80 10.10 -7.94 -3.68
C GLY A 80 11.37 -7.60 -4.46
N PHE A 81 12.30 -6.88 -3.83
CA PHE A 81 13.60 -6.56 -4.42
C PHE A 81 14.42 -7.83 -4.73
N LEU A 82 14.55 -8.72 -3.75
CA LEU A 82 15.29 -9.98 -3.91
C LEU A 82 14.70 -10.87 -5.00
N ARG A 83 13.37 -10.88 -5.12
CA ARG A 83 12.69 -11.61 -6.19
C ARG A 83 13.07 -11.06 -7.57
N ILE A 84 13.14 -9.74 -7.75
CA ILE A 84 13.54 -9.10 -9.02
C ILE A 84 15.01 -9.38 -9.33
N LEU A 85 15.88 -9.27 -8.31
CA LEU A 85 17.30 -9.62 -8.43
C LEU A 85 17.48 -11.07 -8.90
N ALA A 86 16.81 -12.03 -8.23
CA ALA A 86 16.92 -13.44 -8.57
C ALA A 86 16.39 -13.74 -9.99
N TRP A 87 15.24 -13.15 -10.37
CA TRP A 87 14.67 -13.38 -11.69
C TRP A 87 15.49 -12.76 -12.83
N THR A 88 16.21 -11.68 -12.57
CA THR A 88 17.10 -11.06 -13.57
C THR A 88 18.20 -12.03 -14.05
N SER A 89 18.63 -12.96 -13.19
CA SER A 89 19.60 -14.00 -13.59
C SER A 89 19.00 -15.06 -14.53
N PHE A 90 17.68 -15.17 -14.61
CA PHE A 90 16.97 -16.14 -15.45
C PHE A 90 16.32 -15.49 -16.68
N THR A 91 16.02 -14.19 -16.63
CA THR A 91 15.34 -13.47 -17.72
C THR A 91 15.85 -12.03 -17.84
N ASP A 92 16.03 -11.55 -19.08
CA ASP A 92 16.37 -10.14 -19.35
C ASP A 92 15.15 -9.20 -19.31
N MET A 93 14.06 -9.64 -18.69
CA MET A 93 12.75 -8.96 -18.73
C MET A 93 12.79 -7.53 -18.18
N TYR A 94 13.61 -7.28 -17.16
CA TYR A 94 13.68 -5.98 -16.48
C TYR A 94 14.70 -5.02 -17.12
N GLY A 95 15.48 -5.49 -18.10
CA GLY A 95 16.49 -4.70 -18.78
C GLY A 95 17.66 -4.24 -17.88
N PRO A 96 18.48 -3.29 -18.36
CA PRO A 96 19.69 -2.86 -17.65
C PRO A 96 19.40 -2.12 -16.34
N HIS A 97 18.18 -1.62 -16.16
CA HIS A 97 17.76 -0.82 -15.00
C HIS A 97 16.97 -1.64 -13.95
N TRP A 98 17.12 -2.96 -13.96
CA TRP A 98 16.42 -3.88 -13.04
C TRP A 98 16.56 -3.49 -11.57
N ALA A 99 17.73 -2.95 -11.16
CA ALA A 99 17.98 -2.53 -9.78
C ALA A 99 17.12 -1.33 -9.38
N LEU A 100 16.91 -0.36 -10.27
CA LEU A 100 16.04 0.80 -10.03
C LEU A 100 14.57 0.38 -10.00
N ILE A 101 14.17 -0.56 -10.86
CA ILE A 101 12.82 -1.17 -10.80
C ILE A 101 12.63 -1.88 -9.46
N GLY A 102 13.61 -2.68 -9.05
CA GLY A 102 13.61 -3.36 -7.76
C GLY A 102 13.45 -2.40 -6.58
N LEU A 103 14.24 -1.31 -6.56
CA LEU A 103 14.15 -0.27 -5.53
C LEU A 103 12.79 0.42 -5.56
N THR A 104 12.27 0.75 -6.74
CA THR A 104 10.95 1.35 -6.92
C THR A 104 9.87 0.49 -6.28
N VAL A 105 9.83 -0.81 -6.61
CA VAL A 105 8.86 -1.76 -6.06
C VAL A 105 9.05 -1.91 -4.54
N GLY A 106 10.31 -2.06 -4.09
CA GLY A 106 10.63 -2.25 -2.68
C GLY A 106 10.21 -1.07 -1.80
N VAL A 107 10.59 0.15 -2.17
CA VAL A 107 10.23 1.39 -1.46
C VAL A 107 8.73 1.63 -1.50
N SER A 108 8.09 1.34 -2.63
CA SER A 108 6.63 1.48 -2.76
C SER A 108 5.89 0.52 -1.85
N LEU A 109 6.33 -0.73 -1.72
CA LEU A 109 5.74 -1.69 -0.79
C LEU A 109 5.83 -1.20 0.66
N VAL A 110 6.95 -0.59 1.05
CA VAL A 110 7.07 0.02 2.39
C VAL A 110 6.00 1.10 2.58
N GLY A 111 5.89 2.04 1.65
CA GLY A 111 4.92 3.14 1.74
C GLY A 111 3.46 2.67 1.73
N VAL A 112 3.13 1.73 0.85
CA VAL A 112 1.76 1.24 0.65
C VAL A 112 1.29 0.37 1.82
N VAL A 113 2.16 -0.50 2.35
CA VAL A 113 1.83 -1.33 3.53
C VAL A 113 1.70 -0.46 4.78
N LEU A 114 2.59 0.52 4.94
CA LEU A 114 2.50 1.49 6.02
C LEU A 114 1.18 2.27 5.97
N TRP A 115 0.86 2.80 4.79
CA TRP A 115 -0.38 3.54 4.58
C TRP A 115 -1.61 2.65 4.80
N GLY A 116 -1.60 1.41 4.28
CA GLY A 116 -2.63 0.42 4.52
C GLY A 116 -2.87 0.19 6.01
N SER A 117 -1.81 -0.11 6.77
CA SER A 117 -1.87 -0.31 8.23
C SER A 117 -2.47 0.90 8.96
N LEU A 118 -2.02 2.11 8.62
CA LEU A 118 -2.50 3.35 9.24
C LEU A 118 -3.96 3.64 8.88
N ALA A 119 -4.32 3.57 7.60
CA ALA A 119 -5.69 3.77 7.14
C ALA A 119 -6.64 2.75 7.77
N GLY A 120 -6.24 1.48 7.75
CA GLY A 120 -7.01 0.38 8.31
C GLY A 120 -7.25 0.52 9.80
N SER A 121 -6.26 0.98 10.56
CA SER A 121 -6.39 1.13 12.01
C SER A 121 -7.08 2.42 12.45
N MET A 122 -6.88 3.53 11.73
CA MET A 122 -7.39 4.84 12.13
C MET A 122 -8.82 5.09 11.65
N LEU A 123 -9.22 4.55 10.48
CA LEU A 123 -10.55 4.78 9.94
C LEU A 123 -11.69 4.25 10.85
N PRO A 124 -11.60 3.04 11.45
CA PRO A 124 -12.62 2.57 12.38
C PRO A 124 -12.80 3.48 13.60
N LEU A 125 -11.69 4.02 14.14
CA LEU A 125 -11.73 4.97 15.25
C LEU A 125 -12.38 6.28 14.84
N LEU A 126 -12.12 6.75 13.62
CA LEU A 126 -12.71 7.96 13.05
C LEU A 126 -14.23 7.80 12.89
N LEU A 127 -14.66 6.68 12.30
CA LEU A 127 -16.07 6.36 12.11
C LEU A 127 -16.80 6.28 13.45
N LYS A 128 -16.21 5.62 14.45
CA LYS A 128 -16.78 5.56 15.81
C LYS A 128 -16.90 6.94 16.44
N LYS A 129 -15.90 7.81 16.26
CA LYS A 129 -15.93 9.21 16.74
C LYS A 129 -17.06 10.02 16.09
N LEU A 130 -17.37 9.73 14.83
CA LEU A 130 -18.45 10.38 14.07
C LEU A 130 -19.83 9.76 14.35
N GLY A 131 -19.92 8.72 15.19
CA GLY A 131 -21.17 8.03 15.52
C GLY A 131 -21.62 6.98 14.52
N ALA A 132 -20.79 6.64 13.52
CA ALA A 132 -21.05 5.55 12.58
C ALA A 132 -20.60 4.20 13.16
N ASP A 133 -21.19 3.11 12.67
CA ASP A 133 -20.77 1.74 13.01
C ASP A 133 -19.50 1.34 12.21
N PRO A 134 -18.35 1.14 12.87
CA PRO A 134 -17.13 0.75 12.20
C PRO A 134 -17.18 -0.64 11.58
N ALA A 135 -17.97 -1.58 12.11
CA ALA A 135 -17.97 -2.97 11.67
C ALA A 135 -18.54 -3.13 10.25
N THR A 136 -19.60 -2.39 9.94
CA THR A 136 -20.30 -2.43 8.65
C THR A 136 -19.66 -1.55 7.60
N SER A 137 -19.05 -0.42 8.01
CA SER A 137 -18.59 0.60 7.07
C SER A 137 -17.09 0.53 6.77
N SER A 138 -16.22 0.13 7.72
CA SER A 138 -14.77 0.33 7.54
C SER A 138 -14.17 -0.49 6.41
N ALA A 139 -14.57 -1.76 6.25
CA ALA A 139 -13.96 -2.65 5.25
C ALA A 139 -14.02 -2.12 3.80
N PRO A 140 -15.20 -1.74 3.25
CA PRO A 140 -15.25 -1.18 1.90
C PRO A 140 -14.55 0.19 1.80
N PHE A 141 -14.62 1.05 2.81
CA PHE A 141 -13.92 2.34 2.75
C PHE A 141 -12.40 2.17 2.75
N VAL A 142 -11.85 1.31 3.63
CA VAL A 142 -10.41 1.03 3.68
C VAL A 142 -9.93 0.46 2.35
N ALA A 143 -10.61 -0.52 1.77
CA ALA A 143 -10.23 -1.08 0.47
C ALA A 143 -10.16 0.00 -0.61
N THR A 144 -11.22 0.79 -0.77
CA THR A 144 -11.23 1.85 -1.81
C THR A 144 -10.17 2.92 -1.59
N LEU A 145 -9.94 3.32 -0.35
CA LEU A 145 -8.95 4.34 -0.02
C LEU A 145 -7.54 3.82 -0.30
N VAL A 146 -7.23 2.60 0.13
CA VAL A 146 -5.90 1.98 -0.04
C VAL A 146 -5.62 1.65 -1.50
N ASP A 147 -6.61 1.23 -2.29
CA ASP A 147 -6.41 0.96 -3.73
C ASP A 147 -5.97 2.23 -4.48
N VAL A 148 -6.71 3.33 -4.29
CA VAL A 148 -6.44 4.59 -5.00
C VAL A 148 -5.14 5.22 -4.53
N THR A 149 -4.96 5.34 -3.21
CA THR A 149 -3.76 5.96 -2.64
C THR A 149 -2.53 5.08 -2.82
N GLY A 150 -2.68 3.75 -2.83
CA GLY A 150 -1.59 2.81 -3.07
C GLY A 150 -1.01 2.96 -4.48
N LEU A 151 -1.86 3.14 -5.49
CA LEU A 151 -1.39 3.49 -6.84
C LEU A 151 -0.67 4.83 -6.88
N ILE A 152 -1.22 5.85 -6.22
CA ILE A 152 -0.58 7.17 -6.15
C ILE A 152 0.81 7.06 -5.52
N ILE A 153 0.95 6.34 -4.40
CA ILE A 153 2.24 6.12 -3.74
C ILE A 153 3.21 5.40 -4.69
N TYR A 154 2.77 4.30 -5.31
CA TYR A 154 3.61 3.50 -6.20
C TYR A 154 4.13 4.30 -7.39
N PHE A 155 3.25 4.98 -8.12
CA PHE A 155 3.67 5.76 -9.28
C PHE A 155 4.45 7.02 -8.90
N SER A 156 4.18 7.63 -7.73
CA SER A 156 5.01 8.73 -7.24
C SER A 156 6.44 8.28 -6.95
N VAL A 157 6.63 7.10 -6.36
CA VAL A 157 7.95 6.50 -6.16
C VAL A 157 8.58 6.12 -7.50
N ALA A 158 7.81 5.58 -8.44
CA ALA A 158 8.30 5.26 -9.78
C ALA A 158 8.83 6.51 -10.50
N VAL A 159 8.08 7.61 -10.52
CA VAL A 159 8.54 8.89 -11.08
C VAL A 159 9.83 9.33 -10.37
N MET A 160 9.87 9.30 -9.04
CA MET A 160 11.06 9.72 -8.29
C MET A 160 12.33 8.92 -8.64
N PHE A 161 12.22 7.61 -8.90
CA PHE A 161 13.37 6.73 -9.12
C PHE A 161 13.68 6.47 -10.60
N LEU A 162 12.72 6.63 -11.50
CA LEU A 162 12.82 6.20 -12.90
C LEU A 162 12.76 7.35 -13.91
N THR A 163 12.46 8.58 -13.48
CA THR A 163 12.53 9.75 -14.36
C THR A 163 13.94 9.92 -14.94
N GLY A 164 14.01 10.06 -16.27
CA GLY A 164 15.26 10.22 -17.01
C GLY A 164 15.96 8.89 -17.34
N VAL A 165 15.38 7.75 -16.95
CA VAL A 165 15.90 6.41 -17.23
C VAL A 165 14.87 5.58 -17.99
N LEU A 166 13.69 5.38 -17.40
CA LEU A 166 12.59 4.58 -17.93
C LEU A 166 11.31 5.41 -18.12
N LEU A 167 11.18 6.54 -17.42
CA LEU A 167 10.05 7.49 -17.50
C LEU A 167 10.52 8.85 -18.01
#